data_AF-A0AAD6H9P3-F1
#
_entry.id   AF-A0AAD6H9P3-F1
#
_cell.length_a   1.000
_cell.length_b   1.000
_cell.length_c   1.000
_cell.angle_alpha   90.00
_cell.angle_beta   90.00
_cell.angle_gamma   90.00
#
_symmetry.space_group_name_H-M   'P 1'
#
loop_
_entity.id
_entity.type
_entity.pdbx_description
1 polymer ?
#
loop_
_entity_poly.entity_id
_entity_poly.type
_entity_poly.pdbx_seq_one_letter_code
_entity_poly.pdbx_strand_id
1 'polypeptide(L)'
;MASKLQDHIDALHTLPLAEAIPAIADLTPGLTSVVPQEYGYFVQHPDYEGIGNLNNVGGLWLKLGSQCYDDHASLEVRLVHTSLDDLIYDVYCTSYDMLSKGLADGTVAPPAPNENPGYCACCSGEPDATILACFHERQALWFTKEEYSALWGDEPNSGERFGNGNGWVKHSINASKEQLEEALARNPAVGIPSLL
;
A
#
# COMPACT_ATOMS: atom_id res chain seq x y z
N MET A 1 22.18 -17.45 -11.03
CA MET A 1 21.33 -16.58 -11.88
C MET A 1 20.41 -15.88 -10.92
N ALA A 2 20.29 -14.55 -11.03
CA ALA A 2 19.36 -13.83 -10.17
C ALA A 2 17.93 -14.16 -10.62
N SER A 3 17.00 -14.22 -9.68
CA SER A 3 15.58 -14.42 -10.02
C SER A 3 15.07 -13.20 -10.78
N LYS A 4 14.05 -13.38 -11.64
CA LYS A 4 13.39 -12.24 -12.27
C LYS A 4 12.62 -11.43 -11.24
N LEU A 5 12.67 -10.11 -11.35
CA LEU A 5 11.98 -9.20 -10.43
C LEU A 5 10.47 -9.41 -10.46
N GLN A 6 9.87 -9.52 -11.65
CA GLN A 6 8.44 -9.74 -11.78
C GLN A 6 7.99 -11.05 -11.13
N ASP A 7 8.73 -12.15 -11.36
CA ASP A 7 8.41 -13.45 -10.76
C ASP A 7 8.48 -13.38 -9.22
N HIS A 8 9.42 -12.59 -8.68
CA HIS A 8 9.52 -12.35 -7.25
C HIS A 8 8.31 -11.56 -6.72
N ILE A 9 7.94 -10.45 -7.38
CA ILE A 9 6.75 -9.65 -7.02
C ILE A 9 5.49 -10.51 -7.03
N ASP A 10 5.30 -11.34 -8.07
CA ASP A 10 4.12 -12.20 -8.20
C ASP A 10 4.07 -13.26 -7.10
N ALA A 11 5.23 -13.78 -6.67
CA ALA A 11 5.30 -14.72 -5.56
C ALA A 11 4.85 -14.09 -4.22
N LEU A 12 5.14 -12.79 -4.00
CA LEU A 12 4.72 -12.09 -2.77
C LEU A 12 3.20 -12.06 -2.59
N HIS A 13 2.41 -12.08 -3.68
CA HIS A 13 0.94 -12.10 -3.63
C HIS A 13 0.37 -13.38 -3.01
N THR A 14 1.17 -14.44 -2.94
CA THR A 14 0.78 -15.76 -2.42
C THR A 14 1.14 -15.97 -0.96
N LEU A 15 1.93 -15.06 -0.38
CA LEU A 15 2.37 -15.15 1.01
C LEU A 15 1.26 -14.75 1.99
N PRO A 16 1.23 -15.33 3.21
CA PRO A 16 0.37 -14.85 4.28
C PRO A 16 0.80 -13.46 4.75
N LEU A 17 -0.12 -12.69 5.35
CA LEU A 17 0.09 -11.28 5.74
C LEU A 17 1.39 -11.04 6.52
N ALA A 18 1.66 -11.88 7.53
CA ALA A 18 2.83 -11.77 8.40
C ALA A 18 4.17 -12.03 7.69
N GLU A 19 4.17 -12.72 6.54
CA GLU A 19 5.35 -12.94 5.69
C GLU A 19 5.43 -11.92 4.55
N ALA A 20 4.27 -11.55 4.00
CA ALA A 20 4.17 -10.62 2.88
C ALA A 20 4.61 -9.20 3.25
N ILE A 21 4.27 -8.70 4.44
CA ILE A 21 4.63 -7.34 4.89
C ILE A 21 6.15 -7.20 5.08
N PRO A 22 6.86 -8.10 5.78
CA PRO A 22 8.31 -8.06 5.82
C PRO A 22 8.93 -8.20 4.42
N ALA A 23 8.43 -9.11 3.59
CA ALA A 23 9.01 -9.33 2.26
C ALA A 23 8.87 -8.11 1.32
N ILE A 24 7.73 -7.42 1.33
CA ILE A 24 7.58 -6.17 0.57
C ILE A 24 8.41 -5.03 1.19
N ALA A 25 8.56 -5.00 2.52
CA ALA A 25 9.42 -4.04 3.20
C ALA A 25 10.91 -4.22 2.86
N ASP A 26 11.36 -5.47 2.68
CA ASP A 26 12.73 -5.78 2.23
C ASP A 26 12.95 -5.40 0.76
N LEU A 27 11.94 -5.59 -0.10
CA LEU A 27 12.03 -5.27 -1.52
C LEU A 27 12.03 -3.76 -1.81
N THR A 28 11.18 -3.00 -1.11
CA THR A 28 10.84 -1.61 -1.47
C THR A 28 12.05 -0.66 -1.53
N PRO A 29 13.00 -0.67 -0.57
CA PRO A 29 14.12 0.27 -0.56
C PRO A 29 15.06 0.17 -1.77
N GLY A 30 15.11 -0.98 -2.45
CA GLY A 30 15.95 -1.17 -3.63
C GLY A 30 15.23 -0.91 -4.97
N LEU A 31 13.93 -0.61 -4.95
CA LEU A 31 13.17 -0.33 -6.17
C LEU A 31 13.59 1.00 -6.76
N THR A 32 13.94 0.99 -8.05
CA THR A 32 14.28 2.20 -8.81
C THR A 32 13.42 2.25 -10.07
N SER A 33 12.74 3.38 -10.31
CA SER A 33 11.97 3.60 -11.53
C SER A 33 12.83 3.51 -12.78
N VAL A 34 12.27 2.94 -13.84
CA VAL A 34 12.92 2.86 -15.16
C VAL A 34 12.10 3.62 -16.20
N VAL A 35 12.80 4.17 -17.20
CA VAL A 35 12.16 4.87 -18.32
C VAL A 35 11.24 3.89 -19.06
N PRO A 36 9.93 4.15 -19.14
CA PRO A 36 8.99 3.26 -19.81
C PRO A 36 9.27 3.22 -21.32
N GLN A 37 9.16 2.02 -21.91
CA GLN A 37 9.10 1.83 -23.37
C GLN A 37 7.67 1.64 -23.87
N GLU A 38 6.73 1.46 -22.95
CA GLU A 38 5.31 1.28 -23.18
C GLU A 38 4.53 1.96 -22.05
N TYR A 39 3.22 2.13 -22.21
CA TYR A 39 2.41 2.79 -21.19
C TYR A 39 2.39 1.96 -19.90
N GLY A 40 2.86 2.54 -18.80
CA GLY A 40 2.86 1.90 -17.49
C GLY A 40 3.97 2.42 -16.58
N TYR A 41 4.01 1.89 -15.36
CA TYR A 41 5.04 2.19 -14.38
C TYR A 41 5.88 0.95 -14.10
N PHE A 42 7.19 1.14 -14.19
CA PHE A 42 8.15 0.06 -14.23
C PHE A 42 9.30 0.36 -13.28
N VAL A 43 9.80 -0.69 -12.64
CA VAL A 43 10.91 -0.63 -11.69
C VAL A 43 11.94 -1.72 -11.95
N GLN A 44 13.15 -1.49 -11.49
CA GLN A 44 14.21 -2.49 -11.38
C GLN A 44 14.70 -2.57 -9.93
N HIS A 45 15.44 -3.63 -9.62
CA HIS A 45 16.02 -3.84 -8.29
C HIS A 45 17.41 -4.48 -8.45
N PRO A 46 18.44 -4.06 -7.68
CA PRO A 46 19.81 -4.54 -7.85
C PRO A 46 19.98 -6.06 -7.70
N ASP A 47 19.16 -6.68 -6.86
CA ASP A 47 19.27 -8.13 -6.56
C ASP A 47 18.48 -9.03 -7.53
N TYR A 48 17.72 -8.45 -8.46
CA TYR A 48 16.86 -9.19 -9.38
C TYR A 48 17.14 -8.84 -10.84
N GLU A 49 16.92 -9.81 -11.74
CA GLU A 49 17.02 -9.59 -13.17
C GLU A 49 15.73 -9.00 -13.74
N GLY A 50 15.86 -8.12 -14.73
CA GLY A 50 14.73 -7.58 -15.49
C GLY A 50 13.95 -6.48 -14.78
N ILE A 51 12.76 -6.21 -15.32
CA ILE A 51 11.86 -5.12 -14.90
C ILE A 51 10.64 -5.73 -14.22
N GLY A 52 10.13 -5.04 -13.20
CA GLY A 52 8.87 -5.33 -12.53
C GLY A 52 7.83 -4.23 -12.77
N ASN A 53 6.55 -4.61 -12.72
CA ASN A 53 5.42 -3.69 -12.80
C ASN A 53 5.18 -3.06 -11.42
N LEU A 54 5.34 -1.75 -11.32
CA LEU A 54 5.16 -1.01 -10.07
C LEU A 54 3.71 -1.09 -9.56
N ASN A 55 2.73 -1.19 -10.45
CA ASN A 55 1.32 -1.35 -10.06
C ASN A 55 1.05 -2.68 -9.35
N ASN A 56 1.83 -3.73 -9.63
CA ASN A 56 1.72 -4.99 -8.87
C ASN A 56 2.26 -4.83 -7.44
N VAL A 57 3.28 -3.99 -7.23
CA VAL A 57 3.83 -3.66 -5.90
C VAL A 57 2.85 -2.78 -5.14
N GLY A 58 2.38 -1.68 -5.74
CA GLY A 58 1.43 -0.77 -5.09
C GLY A 58 0.08 -1.43 -4.79
N GLY A 59 -0.42 -2.26 -5.71
CA GLY A 59 -1.63 -3.06 -5.49
C GLY A 59 -1.48 -4.08 -4.36
N LEU A 60 -0.32 -4.76 -4.27
CA LEU A 60 -0.01 -5.64 -3.14
C LEU A 60 0.04 -4.86 -1.83
N TRP A 61 0.76 -3.74 -1.80
CA TRP A 61 0.88 -2.91 -0.61
C TRP A 61 -0.49 -2.45 -0.10
N LEU A 62 -1.38 -1.96 -0.97
CA LEU A 62 -2.75 -1.58 -0.58
C LEU A 62 -3.55 -2.76 -0.03
N LYS A 63 -3.47 -3.92 -0.68
CA LYS A 63 -4.13 -5.15 -0.23
C LYS A 63 -3.67 -5.53 1.18
N LEU A 64 -2.35 -5.53 1.43
CA LEU A 64 -1.78 -5.87 2.73
C LEU A 64 -2.21 -4.85 3.82
N GLY A 65 -2.32 -3.58 3.45
CA GLY A 65 -2.82 -2.54 4.36
C GLY A 65 -4.27 -2.80 4.78
N SER A 66 -5.15 -3.17 3.84
CA SER A 66 -6.53 -3.56 4.15
C SER A 66 -6.58 -4.83 5.01
N GLN A 67 -5.77 -5.83 4.68
CA GLN A 67 -5.72 -7.09 5.43
C GLN A 67 -5.25 -6.90 6.87
N CYS A 68 -4.42 -5.88 7.16
CA CYS A 68 -4.07 -5.57 8.55
C CYS A 68 -5.29 -5.27 9.41
N TYR A 69 -6.29 -4.56 8.87
CA TYR A 69 -7.54 -4.30 9.56
C TYR A 69 -8.37 -5.58 9.70
N ASP A 70 -8.59 -6.29 8.59
CA ASP A 70 -9.46 -7.47 8.54
C ASP A 70 -8.95 -8.63 9.41
N ASP A 71 -7.63 -8.84 9.44
CA ASP A 71 -6.98 -9.93 10.17
C ASP A 71 -6.54 -9.51 11.59
N HIS A 72 -6.88 -8.30 12.04
CA HIS A 72 -6.50 -7.77 13.35
C HIS A 72 -4.98 -7.85 13.61
N ALA A 73 -4.17 -7.46 12.62
CA ALA A 73 -2.71 -7.58 12.66
C ALA A 73 -2.09 -6.84 13.85
N SER A 74 -0.92 -7.32 14.33
CA SER A 74 -0.20 -6.69 15.44
C SER A 74 0.24 -5.26 15.10
N LEU A 75 0.48 -4.45 16.14
CA LEU A 75 0.99 -3.08 15.97
C LEU A 75 2.35 -3.05 15.24
N GLU A 76 3.21 -4.04 15.47
CA GLU A 76 4.50 -4.17 14.77
C GLU A 76 4.31 -4.33 13.26
N VAL A 77 3.43 -5.24 12.85
CA VAL A 77 3.15 -5.51 11.43
C VAL A 77 2.55 -4.27 10.75
N ARG A 78 1.60 -3.61 11.42
CA ARG A 78 0.98 -2.37 10.93
C ARG A 78 2.00 -1.22 10.79
N LEU A 79 2.92 -1.10 11.74
CA LEU A 79 3.96 -0.08 11.71
C LEU A 79 4.96 -0.33 10.57
N VAL A 80 5.38 -1.59 10.36
CA VAL A 80 6.25 -1.94 9.22
C VAL A 80 5.56 -1.56 7.90
N HIS A 81 4.30 -1.93 7.72
CA HIS A 81 3.54 -1.59 6.51
C HIS A 81 3.47 -0.07 6.26
N THR A 82 3.10 0.71 7.29
CA THR A 82 2.96 2.17 7.21
C THR A 82 4.31 2.88 7.02
N SER A 83 5.42 2.25 7.41
CA SER A 83 6.75 2.83 7.21
C SER A 83 7.19 2.87 5.75
N LEU A 84 6.49 2.14 4.87
CA LEU A 84 6.76 2.09 3.43
C LEU A 84 6.03 3.19 2.65
N ASP A 85 5.10 3.93 3.28
CA ASP A 85 4.28 4.96 2.62
C ASP A 85 5.14 5.90 1.76
N ASP A 86 6.08 6.60 2.40
CA ASP A 86 6.87 7.62 1.70
C ASP A 86 7.73 7.02 0.58
N LEU A 87 8.30 5.83 0.81
CA LEU A 87 9.15 5.15 -0.18
C LEU A 87 8.37 4.74 -1.43
N ILE A 88 7.19 4.14 -1.26
CA ILE A 88 6.38 3.74 -2.41
C ILE A 88 5.88 4.98 -3.14
N TYR A 89 5.42 6.01 -2.40
CA TYR A 89 5.00 7.27 -3.00
C TYR A 89 6.08 7.91 -3.87
N ASP A 90 7.31 8.00 -3.38
CA ASP A 90 8.43 8.59 -4.11
C ASP A 90 8.77 7.83 -5.41
N VAL A 91 8.72 6.49 -5.38
CA VAL A 91 8.94 5.66 -6.57
C VAL A 91 7.81 5.84 -7.59
N TYR A 92 6.56 6.01 -7.13
CA TYR A 92 5.44 6.33 -8.00
C TYR A 92 5.57 7.72 -8.64
N CYS A 93 5.91 8.75 -7.86
CA CYS A 93 6.14 10.10 -8.38
C CYS A 93 7.22 10.12 -9.45
N THR A 94 8.34 9.42 -9.20
CA THR A 94 9.43 9.31 -10.17
C THR A 94 8.98 8.60 -11.45
N SER A 95 8.25 7.48 -11.33
CA SER A 95 7.71 6.74 -12.47
C SER A 95 6.69 7.57 -13.28
N TYR A 96 5.85 8.35 -12.59
CA TYR A 96 4.88 9.26 -13.21
C TYR A 96 5.58 10.33 -14.05
N ASP A 97 6.62 10.97 -13.52
CA ASP A 97 7.39 11.98 -14.24
C ASP A 97 8.06 11.39 -15.49
N MET A 98 8.61 10.17 -15.38
CA MET A 98 9.21 9.46 -16.51
C MET A 98 8.17 9.12 -17.59
N LEU A 99 6.99 8.59 -17.22
CA LEU A 99 5.91 8.30 -18.16
C LEU A 99 5.39 9.58 -18.83
N SER A 100 5.17 10.64 -18.04
CA SER A 100 4.70 11.93 -18.53
C SER A 100 5.64 12.51 -19.58
N LYS A 101 6.94 12.40 -19.37
CA LYS A 101 7.95 12.79 -20.35
C LYS A 101 7.89 11.95 -21.62
N GLY A 102 7.79 10.62 -21.48
CA GLY A 102 7.71 9.70 -22.63
C GLY A 102 6.46 9.89 -23.48
N LEU A 103 5.33 10.25 -22.85
CA LEU A 103 4.10 10.63 -23.55
C LEU A 103 4.27 11.97 -24.28
N ALA A 104 4.91 12.95 -23.65
CA ALA A 104 5.11 14.27 -24.22
C ALA A 104 6.09 14.30 -25.41
N ASP A 105 7.13 13.47 -25.39
CA ASP A 105 8.12 13.36 -26.47
C ASP A 105 7.76 12.28 -27.52
N GLY A 106 6.70 11.51 -27.29
CA GLY A 106 6.18 10.50 -28.21
C GLY A 106 6.96 9.18 -28.22
N THR A 107 7.88 8.98 -27.27
CA THR A 107 8.58 7.69 -27.09
C THR A 107 7.69 6.61 -26.49
N VAL A 108 6.61 7.01 -25.80
CA VAL A 108 5.59 6.11 -25.25
C VAL A 108 4.24 6.42 -25.90
N ALA A 109 3.57 5.39 -26.39
CA ALA A 109 2.21 5.52 -26.89
C ALA A 109 1.22 5.67 -25.72
N PRO A 110 0.19 6.53 -25.83
CA PRO A 110 -0.87 6.61 -24.83
C PRO A 110 -1.64 5.27 -24.77
N PRO A 111 -2.33 5.00 -23.64
CA PRO A 111 -3.13 3.80 -23.52
C PRO A 111 -4.32 3.89 -24.50
N ALA A 112 -4.96 2.75 -24.73
CA ALA A 112 -6.25 2.74 -25.42
C ALA A 112 -7.24 3.66 -24.68
N PRO A 113 -8.14 4.35 -25.40
CA PRO A 113 -9.16 5.17 -24.76
C PRO A 113 -9.95 4.37 -23.74
N ASN A 114 -10.16 4.96 -22.56
CA ASN A 114 -10.94 4.38 -21.49
C ASN A 114 -12.35 4.00 -21.98
N GLU A 115 -12.78 2.78 -21.69
CA GLU A 115 -14.10 2.24 -22.06
C GLU A 115 -15.26 3.02 -21.39
N ASN A 116 -14.95 3.77 -20.33
CA ASN A 116 -15.87 4.54 -19.50
C ASN A 116 -15.49 6.04 -19.46
N PRO A 117 -15.66 6.79 -20.56
CA PRO A 117 -15.17 8.16 -20.71
C PRO A 117 -15.84 9.20 -19.77
N GLY A 118 -16.86 8.80 -19.01
CA GLY A 118 -17.54 9.65 -18.02
C GLY A 118 -16.93 9.58 -16.61
N TYR A 119 -15.93 8.74 -16.37
CA TYR A 119 -15.31 8.55 -15.05
C TYR A 119 -13.89 9.12 -15.02
N CYS A 120 -13.47 9.63 -13.84
CA CYS A 120 -12.04 9.90 -13.61
C CYS A 120 -11.24 8.59 -13.70
N ALA A 121 -9.94 8.67 -13.99
CA ALA A 121 -9.02 7.54 -14.00
C ALA A 121 -9.15 6.64 -12.73
N CYS A 122 -9.34 7.27 -11.57
CA CYS A 122 -9.66 6.60 -10.32
C CYS A 122 -10.94 5.74 -10.37
N CYS A 123 -12.04 6.34 -10.82
CA CYS A 123 -13.35 5.69 -10.83
C CYS A 123 -13.52 4.71 -12.01
N SER A 124 -12.70 4.80 -13.05
CA SER A 124 -12.60 3.79 -14.10
C SER A 124 -11.71 2.61 -13.70
N GLY A 125 -11.06 2.65 -12.54
CA GLY A 125 -10.21 1.58 -12.03
C GLY A 125 -8.84 1.52 -12.70
N GLU A 126 -8.34 2.63 -13.25
CA GLU A 126 -6.97 2.71 -13.73
C GLU A 126 -6.03 2.44 -12.53
N PRO A 127 -5.18 1.39 -12.59
CA PRO A 127 -4.47 0.91 -11.41
C PRO A 127 -3.60 1.97 -10.76
N ASP A 128 -2.88 2.76 -11.55
CA ASP A 128 -2.02 3.82 -11.06
C ASP A 128 -2.81 4.94 -10.35
N ALA A 129 -3.89 5.42 -10.98
CA ALA A 129 -4.74 6.43 -10.39
C ALA A 129 -5.42 5.93 -9.11
N THR A 130 -5.83 4.66 -9.09
CA THR A 130 -6.45 4.01 -7.92
C THR A 130 -5.43 3.84 -6.81
N ILE A 131 -4.21 3.40 -7.13
CA ILE A 131 -3.17 3.17 -6.13
C ILE A 131 -2.76 4.48 -5.45
N LEU A 132 -2.53 5.54 -6.24
CA LEU A 132 -2.22 6.86 -5.72
C LEU A 132 -3.40 7.48 -4.95
N ALA A 133 -4.62 7.28 -5.44
CA ALA A 133 -5.81 7.71 -4.73
C ALA A 133 -5.98 6.99 -3.39
N CYS A 134 -5.68 5.70 -3.27
CA CYS A 134 -5.87 4.99 -2.00
C CYS A 134 -4.66 5.10 -1.04
N PHE A 135 -3.55 5.68 -1.50
CA PHE A 135 -2.32 5.83 -0.71
C PHE A 135 -2.52 6.58 0.61
N HIS A 136 -3.31 7.66 0.57
CA HIS A 136 -3.59 8.50 1.73
C HIS A 136 -4.56 7.86 2.74
N GLU A 137 -5.16 6.71 2.39
CA GLU A 137 -6.13 6.06 3.26
C GLU A 137 -5.47 5.30 4.42
N ARG A 138 -4.17 5.01 4.32
CA ARG A 138 -3.34 4.35 5.36
C ARG A 138 -4.08 3.20 6.04
N GLN A 139 -4.52 2.25 5.23
CA GLN A 139 -5.47 1.20 5.64
C GLN A 139 -5.00 0.40 6.86
N ALA A 140 -3.68 0.21 7.02
CA ALA A 140 -3.10 -0.48 8.18
C ALA A 140 -3.27 0.25 9.53
N LEU A 141 -3.58 1.55 9.52
CA LEU A 141 -3.78 2.37 10.70
C LEU A 141 -5.23 2.43 11.19
N TRP A 142 -6.15 1.75 10.50
CA TRP A 142 -7.53 1.64 10.98
C TRP A 142 -7.66 0.53 12.02
N PHE A 143 -8.48 0.80 13.03
CA PHE A 143 -8.83 -0.11 14.11
C PHE A 143 -10.35 -0.12 14.26
N THR A 144 -10.89 -1.22 14.77
CA THR A 144 -12.24 -1.19 15.33
C THR A 144 -12.27 -0.23 16.52
N LYS A 145 -13.45 0.30 16.84
CA LYS A 145 -13.64 1.14 18.01
C LYS A 145 -13.12 0.46 19.28
N GLU A 146 -13.41 -0.83 19.44
CA GLU A 146 -13.03 -1.61 20.63
C GLU A 146 -11.52 -1.76 20.76
N GLU A 147 -10.81 -2.07 19.67
CA GLU A 147 -9.34 -2.15 19.67
C GLU A 147 -8.70 -0.80 19.97
N TYR A 148 -9.19 0.28 19.34
CA TYR A 148 -8.66 1.62 19.56
C TYR A 148 -8.82 2.04 21.03
N SER A 149 -10.03 1.89 21.58
CA SER A 149 -10.28 2.22 22.99
C SER A 149 -9.50 1.34 23.97
N ALA A 150 -9.19 0.09 23.62
CA ALA A 150 -8.36 -0.77 24.46
C ALA A 150 -6.89 -0.31 24.51
N LEU A 151 -6.38 0.26 23.42
CA LEU A 151 -4.99 0.71 23.29
C LEU A 151 -4.79 2.15 23.81
N TRP A 152 -5.70 3.06 23.46
CA TRP A 152 -5.55 4.50 23.67
C TRP A 152 -6.72 5.16 24.41
N GLY A 153 -7.77 4.41 24.76
CA GLY A 153 -8.93 4.95 25.48
C GLY A 153 -9.64 6.05 24.69
N ASP A 154 -9.65 7.26 25.26
CA ASP A 154 -10.28 8.46 24.71
C ASP A 154 -9.27 9.42 24.06
N GLU A 155 -8.02 8.98 23.79
CA GLU A 155 -7.03 9.83 23.12
C GLU A 155 -7.50 10.25 21.70
N PRO A 156 -7.14 11.47 21.24
CA PRO A 156 -7.50 11.96 19.91
C PRO A 156 -7.06 11.02 18.79
N ASN A 157 -7.91 10.81 17.80
CA ASN A 157 -7.63 9.99 16.63
C ASN A 157 -7.31 10.83 15.38
N SER A 158 -6.79 10.18 14.35
CA SER A 158 -6.46 10.80 13.05
C SER A 158 -7.60 10.75 12.04
N GLY A 159 -8.74 10.14 12.39
CA GLY A 159 -9.91 10.05 11.54
C GLY A 159 -10.87 8.95 11.96
N GLU A 160 -12.12 9.04 11.49
CA GLU A 160 -13.17 8.06 11.78
C GLU A 160 -13.96 7.73 10.51
N ARG A 161 -14.35 6.46 10.36
CA ARG A 161 -15.26 5.97 9.31
C ARG A 161 -16.51 5.41 9.96
N PHE A 162 -17.67 5.80 9.45
CA PHE A 162 -18.98 5.33 9.93
C PHE A 162 -19.74 4.63 8.80
N GLY A 163 -20.21 3.41 9.05
CA GLY A 163 -21.04 2.65 8.13
C GLY A 163 -22.39 2.27 8.74
N ASN A 164 -23.44 2.39 7.94
CA ASN A 164 -24.78 1.90 8.28
C ASN A 164 -24.89 0.45 7.81
N GLY A 165 -24.52 -0.47 8.71
CA GLY A 165 -24.30 -1.89 8.43
C GLY A 165 -25.28 -2.50 7.44
N ASN A 166 -24.80 -2.70 6.21
CA ASN A 166 -25.32 -3.57 5.15
C ASN A 166 -24.20 -3.88 4.12
N GLY A 167 -22.92 -3.68 4.51
CA GLY A 167 -21.76 -3.83 3.62
C GLY A 167 -20.68 -2.75 3.76
N TRP A 168 -20.95 -1.67 4.51
CA TRP A 168 -19.98 -0.64 4.88
C TRP A 168 -19.50 -0.83 6.32
N VAL A 169 -18.21 -0.57 6.55
CA VAL A 169 -17.45 -0.89 7.77
C VAL A 169 -18.14 -0.35 9.03
N LYS A 170 -18.25 -1.19 10.07
CA LYS A 170 -18.61 -0.76 11.44
C LYS A 170 -17.65 0.37 11.87
N HIS A 171 -18.09 1.25 12.77
CA HIS A 171 -17.30 2.42 13.24
C HIS A 171 -15.81 2.07 13.41
N SER A 172 -14.98 2.62 12.53
CA SER A 172 -13.53 2.40 12.51
C SER A 172 -12.83 3.70 12.86
N ILE A 173 -11.75 3.59 13.62
CA ILE A 173 -10.96 4.72 14.11
C ILE A 173 -9.54 4.58 13.57
N ASN A 174 -9.01 5.66 13.00
CA ASN A 174 -7.66 5.71 12.47
C ASN A 174 -6.69 6.25 13.54
N ALA A 175 -5.66 5.47 13.86
CA ALA A 175 -4.57 5.93 14.73
C ALA A 175 -3.50 6.63 13.89
N SER A 176 -2.70 7.49 14.53
CA SER A 176 -1.50 8.05 13.89
C SER A 176 -0.34 7.04 13.93
N LYS A 177 0.66 7.22 13.06
CA LYS A 177 1.89 6.40 13.10
C LYS A 177 2.60 6.57 14.45
N GLU A 178 2.63 7.78 14.99
CA GLU A 178 3.22 8.12 16.28
C GLU A 178 2.49 7.39 17.42
N GLN A 179 1.17 7.26 17.37
CA GLN A 179 0.40 6.49 18.36
C GLN A 179 0.81 5.01 18.39
N LEU A 180 1.10 4.41 17.23
CA LEU A 180 1.63 3.04 17.14
C LEU A 180 3.04 2.95 17.72
N GLU A 181 3.93 3.86 17.34
CA GLU A 181 5.31 3.91 17.83
C GLU A 181 5.36 4.07 19.36
N GLU A 182 4.55 4.97 19.92
CA GLU A 182 4.43 5.16 21.35
C GLU A 182 3.87 3.94 22.07
N ALA A 183 2.82 3.30 21.51
CA ALA A 183 2.23 2.10 22.10
C ALA A 183 3.24 0.95 22.18
N LEU A 184 4.00 0.72 21.10
CA LEU A 184 5.07 -0.27 21.05
C LEU A 184 6.22 0.05 22.02
N ALA A 185 6.59 1.33 22.17
CA ALA A 185 7.62 1.75 23.11
C ALA A 185 7.20 1.59 24.58
N ARG A 186 5.91 1.80 24.90
CA ARG A 186 5.36 1.62 26.25
C ARG A 186 5.27 0.14 26.64
N ASN A 187 4.99 -0.74 25.68
CA ASN A 187 4.86 -2.17 25.94
C ASN A 187 5.11 -3.01 24.67
N PRO A 188 6.34 -3.53 24.47
CA PRO A 188 6.72 -4.24 23.24
C PRO A 188 6.02 -5.60 23.06
N ALA A 189 5.20 -6.04 24.03
CA ALA A 189 4.44 -7.29 23.96
C ALA A 189 2.94 -7.11 23.67
N VAL A 190 2.48 -5.90 23.32
CA VAL A 190 1.06 -5.64 23.02
C VAL A 190 0.73 -6.18 21.63
N GLY A 191 0.38 -7.45 21.57
CA GLY A 191 -0.54 -7.94 20.55
C GLY A 191 -1.91 -7.33 20.80
N ILE A 192 -2.66 -7.05 19.74
CA ILE A 192 -4.09 -6.73 19.87
C ILE A 192 -4.73 -7.92 20.59
N PRO A 193 -5.46 -7.73 21.71
CA PRO A 193 -6.10 -8.83 22.41
C PRO A 193 -7.01 -9.58 21.43
N SER A 194 -6.67 -10.83 21.15
CA SER A 194 -7.51 -11.71 20.34
C SER A 194 -8.82 -11.93 21.11
N LEU A 195 -9.88 -11.25 20.67
CA LEU A 195 -11.23 -11.49 21.17
C LEU A 195 -11.83 -12.64 20.33
N LEU A 196 -11.45 -13.87 20.70
CA LEU A 196 -12.25 -15.06 20.40
C LEU A 196 -13.52 -15.08 21.26
#